data_AF-W1Y8I5-F1
#
_entry.id   AF-W1Y8I5-F1
#
_cell.length_a   1.000
_cell.length_b   1.000
_cell.length_c   1.000
_cell.angle_alpha   90.00
_cell.angle_beta   90.00
_cell.angle_gamma   90.00
#
_symmetry.space_group_name_H-M   'P 1'
#
loop_
_entity.id
_entity.type
_entity.pdbx_description
1 polymer ?
#
loop_
_entity_poly.entity_id
_entity_poly.type
_entity_poly.pdbx_seq_one_letter_code
_entity_poly.pdbx_strand_id
1 'polypeptide(L)'
;DEEAFNEAFMMHTTTSPSYPIVASVETAAAMLRGNPGKRLINRSVERALHFRKEVQRLREESDGWFFDIWQPPQVDEAECWPV
;
A
#
# COMPACT_ATOMS: atom_id res chain seq x y z
N ASP A 1 12.69 10.42 -26.72
CA ASP A 1 11.81 11.01 -27.72
C ASP A 1 10.47 11.28 -27.07
N GLU A 2 10.29 12.50 -26.56
CA GLU A 2 9.10 12.89 -25.79
C GLU A 2 7.84 12.83 -26.67
N GLU A 3 7.98 13.13 -27.96
CA GLU A 3 6.90 13.09 -28.95
C GLU A 3 6.36 11.68 -29.12
N ALA A 4 7.22 10.70 -29.38
CA ALA A 4 6.81 9.29 -29.51
C ALA A 4 6.14 8.73 -28.25
N PHE A 5 6.59 9.14 -27.05
CA PHE A 5 5.93 8.77 -25.79
C PHE A 5 4.57 9.43 -25.64
N ASN A 6 4.45 10.72 -26.00
CA ASN A 6 3.20 11.46 -25.92
C ASN A 6 2.16 10.91 -26.90
N GLU A 7 2.56 10.49 -28.09
CA GLU A 7 1.68 9.79 -29.03
C GLU A 7 1.08 8.52 -28.40
N ALA A 8 1.93 7.66 -27.83
CA ALA A 8 1.47 6.45 -27.14
C ALA A 8 0.57 6.77 -25.94
N PHE A 9 0.86 7.83 -25.19
CA PHE A 9 0.02 8.30 -24.07
C PHE A 9 -1.36 8.78 -24.56
N MET A 10 -1.41 9.52 -25.66
CA MET A 10 -2.65 10.01 -26.26
C MET A 10 -3.50 8.88 -26.88
N MET A 11 -2.89 7.80 -27.37
CA MET A 11 -3.64 6.63 -27.87
C MET A 11 -4.55 5.99 -26.83
N HIS A 12 -4.26 6.18 -25.54
CA HIS A 12 -5.00 5.56 -24.43
C HIS A 12 -5.70 6.57 -23.50
N THR A 13 -5.44 7.86 -23.65
CA THR A 13 -6.04 8.90 -22.81
C THR A 13 -7.23 9.52 -23.52
N THR A 14 -8.36 9.65 -22.82
CA THR A 14 -9.55 10.33 -23.35
C THR A 14 -9.24 11.79 -23.68
N THR A 15 -9.81 12.30 -24.76
CA THR A 15 -9.77 13.73 -25.13
C THR A 15 -10.62 14.61 -24.21
N SER A 16 -11.41 14.01 -23.31
CA SER A 16 -12.22 14.69 -22.30
C SER A 16 -11.94 14.10 -20.92
N PRO A 17 -10.79 14.46 -20.30
CA PRO A 17 -10.40 13.92 -19.00
C PRO A 17 -11.28 14.45 -17.86
N SER A 18 -11.44 13.62 -16.83
CA SER A 18 -12.13 14.03 -15.60
C SER A 18 -11.18 14.83 -14.71
N TYR A 19 -11.38 16.16 -14.65
CA TYR A 19 -10.60 17.05 -13.81
C TYR A 19 -10.60 16.67 -12.31
N PRO A 20 -11.71 16.21 -11.70
CA PRO A 20 -11.67 15.69 -10.34
C PRO A 20 -10.69 14.53 -10.14
N ILE A 21 -10.52 13.66 -11.15
CA ILE A 21 -9.55 12.55 -11.10
C ILE A 21 -8.12 13.10 -11.26
N VAL A 22 -7.90 14.06 -12.16
CA VAL A 22 -6.58 14.69 -12.32
C VAL A 22 -6.14 15.38 -11.01
N ALA A 23 -7.05 16.16 -10.40
CA ALA A 23 -6.79 16.85 -9.14
C ALA A 23 -6.56 15.87 -7.97
N SER A 24 -7.25 14.71 -7.95
CA SER A 24 -7.06 13.72 -6.88
C SER A 24 -5.68 13.07 -6.94
N VAL A 25 -5.13 12.84 -8.13
CA VAL A 25 -3.76 12.32 -8.32
C VAL A 25 -2.72 13.31 -7.79
N GLU A 26 -2.86 14.60 -8.10
CA GLU A 26 -1.96 15.64 -7.57
C GLU A 26 -2.10 15.77 -6.04
N THR A 27 -3.33 15.71 -5.54
CA THR A 27 -3.60 15.74 -4.09
C THR A 27 -2.97 14.53 -3.39
N ALA A 28 -3.05 13.33 -3.95
CA ALA A 28 -2.41 12.14 -3.40
C ALA A 28 -0.88 12.30 -3.35
N ALA A 29 -0.27 12.88 -4.39
CA ALA A 29 1.16 13.20 -4.37
C ALA A 29 1.51 14.23 -3.28
N ALA A 30 0.66 15.23 -3.06
CA ALA A 30 0.82 16.20 -1.97
C ALA A 30 0.68 15.57 -0.58
N MET A 31 -0.27 14.64 -0.39
CA MET A 31 -0.45 13.90 0.87
C MET A 31 0.78 13.07 1.24
N LEU A 32 1.47 12.51 0.24
CA LEU A 32 2.66 11.68 0.43
C LEU A 32 3.96 12.49 0.52
N ARG A 33 3.91 13.81 0.35
CA ARG A 33 5.12 14.66 0.33
C ARG A 33 5.70 14.82 1.75
N GLY A 34 7.00 14.56 1.86
CA GLY A 34 7.78 14.84 3.08
C GLY A 34 7.42 13.96 4.28
N ASN A 35 7.70 14.48 5.48
CA ASN A 35 7.53 13.74 6.73
C ASN A 35 6.07 13.34 7.06
N PRO A 36 5.04 14.16 6.78
CA PRO A 36 3.65 13.72 6.93
C PRO A 36 3.33 12.46 6.12
N GLY A 37 3.75 12.41 4.85
CA GLY A 37 3.56 11.24 3.98
C GLY A 37 4.28 10.00 4.49
N LYS A 38 5.56 10.12 4.89
CA LYS A 38 6.32 9.02 5.50
C LYS A 38 5.61 8.46 6.74
N ARG A 39 5.08 9.33 7.62
CA ARG A 39 4.32 8.90 8.81
C ARG A 39 3.03 8.18 8.44
N LEU A 40 2.33 8.61 7.39
CA LEU A 40 1.10 7.97 6.93
C LEU A 40 1.35 6.53 6.51
N ILE A 41 2.41 6.31 5.71
CA ILE A 41 2.81 4.97 5.26
C ILE A 41 3.31 4.12 6.43
N ASN A 42 4.24 4.62 7.23
CA ASN A 42 4.81 3.87 8.35
C ASN A 42 3.75 3.41 9.35
N ARG A 43 2.79 4.28 9.70
CA ARG A 43 1.67 3.89 10.57
C ARG A 43 0.82 2.78 9.98
N SER A 44 0.65 2.75 8.65
CA SER A 44 -0.12 1.71 7.97
C SER A 44 0.63 0.37 8.01
N VAL A 45 1.95 0.39 7.80
CA VAL A 45 2.83 -0.78 7.92
C VAL A 45 2.86 -1.31 9.36
N GLU A 46 3.07 -0.44 10.35
CA GLU A 46 3.07 -0.80 11.78
C GLU A 46 1.74 -1.43 12.22
N ARG A 47 0.61 -0.87 11.78
CA ARG A 47 -0.72 -1.45 12.06
C ARG A 47 -0.90 -2.81 11.39
N ALA A 48 -0.42 -2.98 10.17
CA ALA A 48 -0.47 -4.27 9.48
C ALA A 48 0.37 -5.32 10.21
N LEU A 49 1.57 -4.97 10.68
CA LEU A 49 2.41 -5.85 11.49
C LEU A 49 1.74 -6.21 12.82
N HIS A 50 1.16 -5.22 13.51
CA HIS A 50 0.43 -5.46 14.74
C HIS A 50 -0.76 -6.42 14.53
N PHE A 51 -1.54 -6.21 13.47
CA PHE A 51 -2.63 -7.11 13.10
C PHE A 51 -2.13 -8.54 12.84
N ARG A 52 -0.99 -8.70 12.17
CA ARG A 52 -0.38 -10.01 11.90
C ARG A 52 -0.01 -10.75 13.19
N LYS A 53 0.63 -10.06 14.12
CA LYS A 53 0.98 -10.62 15.44
C LYS A 53 -0.26 -11.00 16.23
N GLU A 54 -1.30 -10.17 16.16
CA GLU A 54 -2.55 -10.41 16.87
C GLU A 54 -3.32 -11.63 16.37
N VAL A 55 -3.36 -11.85 15.05
CA VAL A 55 -3.99 -13.07 14.49
C VAL A 55 -3.22 -14.33 14.88
N GLN A 56 -1.88 -14.29 14.91
CA GLN A 56 -1.08 -15.44 15.38
C GLN A 56 -1.30 -15.70 16.89
N ARG A 57 -1.31 -14.65 17.71
CA ARG A 57 -1.64 -14.75 19.14
C ARG A 57 -3.01 -15.38 19.36
N LEU A 58 -4.04 -14.89 18.66
CA LEU A 58 -5.40 -15.43 18.77
C LEU A 58 -5.51 -16.86 18.27
N ARG A 59 -4.73 -17.25 17.24
CA ARG A 59 -4.65 -18.62 16.77
C ARG A 59 -4.09 -19.56 17.84
N GLU A 60 -3.04 -19.15 18.54
CA GLU A 60 -2.44 -19.95 19.63
C GLU A 60 -3.37 -20.08 20.84
N GLU A 61 -4.16 -19.05 21.13
CA GLU A 61 -5.12 -19.03 22.24
C GLU A 61 -6.46 -19.72 21.92
N SER A 62 -6.74 -20.02 20.65
CA SER A 62 -8.01 -20.59 20.22
C SER A 62 -8.02 -22.11 20.35
N ASP A 63 -9.02 -22.65 21.05
CA ASP A 63 -9.28 -24.08 21.11
C ASP A 63 -9.96 -24.55 19.80
N GLY A 64 -9.17 -25.02 18.85
CA GLY A 64 -9.64 -25.63 17.60
C GLY A 64 -9.13 -24.94 16.34
N TRP A 65 -9.93 -24.93 15.29
CA TRP A 65 -9.54 -24.28 14.04
C TRP A 65 -9.63 -22.76 14.16
N PHE A 66 -8.61 -22.06 13.63
CA PHE A 66 -8.59 -20.61 13.52
C PHE A 66 -7.97 -20.17 12.20
N PHE A 67 -8.16 -18.89 11.84
CA PHE A 67 -7.54 -18.29 10.66
C PHE A 67 -6.02 -18.33 10.73
N ASP A 68 -5.38 -18.30 9.56
CA ASP A 68 -3.94 -18.11 9.41
C ASP A 68 -3.66 -16.92 8.51
N ILE A 69 -2.42 -16.44 8.57
CA ILE A 69 -1.94 -15.40 7.68
C ILE A 69 -0.86 -15.98 6.78
N TRP A 70 -0.97 -15.68 5.49
CA TRP A 70 0.11 -15.97 4.54
C TRP A 70 1.29 -15.01 4.78
N GLN A 71 2.32 -15.52 5.46
CA GLN A 71 3.54 -14.81 5.86
C GLN A 71 4.67 -15.78 6.22
N PRO A 72 5.92 -15.30 6.35
CA PRO A 72 7.01 -16.10 6.92
C PRO A 72 6.71 -16.55 8.36
N PRO A 73 7.38 -17.61 8.87
CA PRO A 73 7.13 -18.10 10.22
C PRO A 73 7.50 -17.10 11.33
N GLN A 74 8.46 -16.20 11.08
CA GLN A 74 8.85 -15.13 11.99
C GLN A 74 8.70 -13.77 11.33
N VAL A 75 8.03 -12.85 12.02
CA VAL A 75 7.75 -11.47 11.55
C VAL A 75 7.95 -10.48 12.69
N ASP A 76 9.21 -10.19 13.01
CA ASP A 76 9.56 -9.35 14.16
C ASP A 76 9.54 -7.86 13.82
N GLU A 77 10.07 -7.52 12.65
CA GLU A 77 10.28 -6.14 12.19
C GLU A 77 9.36 -5.73 11.04
N ALA A 78 9.13 -4.42 10.94
CA ALA A 78 8.32 -3.80 9.89
C ALA A 78 9.14 -3.60 8.62
N GLU A 79 9.47 -4.71 7.96
CA GLU A 79 10.26 -4.76 6.73
C GLU A 79 9.57 -5.54 5.62
N CYS A 80 10.12 -5.48 4.41
CA CYS A 80 9.72 -6.35 3.32
C CYS A 80 10.46 -7.68 3.46
N TRP A 81 9.79 -8.69 3.97
CA TRP A 81 10.41 -10.01 4.19
C TRP A 81 10.80 -10.68 2.87
N PRO A 82 11.96 -11.36 2.82
CA PRO A 82 12.36 -12.13 1.64
C PRO A 82 11.35 -13.26 1.36
N VAL A 83 11.14 -13.53 0.07
CA VAL A 83 10.27 -14.61 -0.43
C VAL A 83 11.07 -15.90 -0.55
#